data_AF-A0A972JT92-F1
#
_entry.id   AF-A0A972JT92-F1
#
_cell.length_a   1.000
_cell.length_b   1.000
_cell.length_c   1.000
_cell.angle_alpha   90.00
_cell.angle_beta   90.00
_cell.angle_gamma   90.00
#
_symmetry.space_group_name_H-M   'P 1'
#
loop_
_entity.id
_entity.type
_entity.pdbx_description
1 polymer ?
#
loop_
_entity_poly.entity_id
_entity_poly.type
_entity_poly.pdbx_seq_one_letter_code
_entity_poly.pdbx_strand_id
1 'polypeptide(L)'
;MVYLLQDSGLHLHKGSYRKEVRLSHTRWEYKVAYVDNWNRTSVEGEVTNPEEGERDSAFGRRWLNGLGVDGWELVGIQHTMPGRSYFIFKRPVADGAEPDLSVVRREAARQPAPTEQTEQTAGPQVVSV
;
A
#
# COMPACT_ATOMS: atom_id res chain seq x y z
N MET A 1 38.66 3.83 61.92
CA MET A 1 38.30 4.94 62.82
C MET A 1 37.97 6.12 61.94
N VAL A 2 36.69 6.51 61.90
CA VAL A 2 36.14 7.59 61.08
C VAL A 2 36.33 8.90 61.83
N TYR A 3 36.72 9.97 61.12
CA TYR A 3 36.33 11.33 61.49
C TYR A 3 35.69 12.00 60.27
N LEU A 4 34.46 12.48 60.51
CA LEU A 4 33.67 13.35 59.64
C LEU A 4 34.25 14.77 59.65
N LEU A 5 34.26 15.42 58.49
CA LEU A 5 34.23 16.87 58.38
C LEU A 5 33.20 17.22 57.30
N GLN A 6 32.25 18.06 57.71
CA GLN A 6 31.04 18.43 57.00
C GLN A 6 31.23 19.76 56.24
N ASP A 7 30.47 19.88 55.15
CA ASP A 7 30.06 21.08 54.41
C ASP A 7 31.04 21.82 53.50
N SER A 8 30.71 21.81 52.19
CA SER A 8 30.22 23.02 51.51
C SER A 8 29.64 22.66 50.14
N GLY A 9 28.45 23.18 49.85
CA GLY A 9 27.59 22.76 48.74
C GLY A 9 27.95 23.22 47.33
N LEU A 10 26.92 23.10 46.47
CA LEU A 10 26.78 23.46 45.05
C LEU A 10 27.35 22.43 44.05
N HIS A 11 26.65 21.95 43.02
CA HIS A 11 25.32 22.25 42.48
C HIS A 11 24.86 21.02 41.67
N LEU A 12 23.63 20.54 41.92
CA LEU A 12 22.94 19.65 41.00
C LEU A 12 22.73 20.38 39.67
N HIS A 13 23.47 20.03 38.62
CA HIS A 13 23.05 20.37 37.27
C HIS A 13 21.95 19.39 36.85
N LYS A 14 20.72 19.68 37.29
CA LYS A 14 19.51 19.19 36.66
C LYS A 14 19.50 19.70 35.22
N GLY A 15 19.35 18.80 34.25
CA GLY A 15 19.18 19.18 32.86
C GLY A 15 19.73 18.19 31.86
N SER A 16 19.54 16.88 32.07
CA SER A 16 19.62 15.95 30.96
C SER A 16 18.38 16.18 30.10
N TYR A 17 18.48 17.12 29.15
CA TYR A 17 17.55 17.20 28.03
C TYR A 17 17.85 16.05 27.08
N ARG A 18 17.55 14.82 27.54
CA ARG A 18 17.44 13.68 26.64
C ARG A 18 16.17 13.93 25.85
N LYS A 19 16.31 14.62 24.72
CA LYS A 19 15.26 14.72 23.70
C LYS A 19 14.93 13.28 23.35
N GLU A 20 13.81 12.79 23.88
CA GLU A 20 13.31 11.48 23.56
C GLU A 20 13.02 11.52 22.06
N VAL A 21 13.96 10.97 21.27
CA VAL A 21 13.74 10.77 19.84
C VAL A 21 12.64 9.72 19.80
N ARG A 22 11.38 10.17 19.77
CA ARG A 22 10.29 9.33 19.31
C ARG A 22 10.69 8.93 17.90
N LEU A 23 11.20 7.70 17.77
CA LEU A 23 11.26 7.00 16.51
C LEU A 23 9.79 6.79 16.12
N SER A 24 9.18 7.81 15.53
CA SER A 24 7.91 7.65 14.85
C SER A 24 8.21 6.74 13.67
N HIS A 25 7.82 5.48 13.76
CA HIS A 25 7.81 4.60 12.60
C HIS A 25 6.87 5.22 11.59
N THR A 26 7.42 5.86 10.55
CA THR A 26 6.62 6.39 9.45
C THR A 26 5.89 5.22 8.82
N ARG A 27 4.55 5.26 8.86
CA ARG A 27 3.69 4.30 8.19
C ARG A 27 3.50 4.74 6.74
N TRP A 28 3.34 3.77 5.85
CA TRP A 28 3.22 4.00 4.41
C TRP A 28 1.95 3.33 3.88
N GLU A 29 1.30 4.01 2.95
CA GLU A 29 0.30 3.41 2.09
C GLU A 29 0.88 3.26 0.68
N TYR A 30 0.44 2.23 -0.03
CA TYR A 30 0.96 1.84 -1.34
C TYR A 30 -0.15 1.84 -2.37
N LYS A 31 0.23 2.18 -3.60
CA LYS A 31 -0.63 2.14 -4.78
C LYS A 31 0.10 1.45 -5.91
N VAL A 32 -0.59 0.56 -6.61
CA VAL A 32 -0.04 -0.17 -7.75
C VAL A 32 -0.86 0.14 -8.98
N ALA A 33 -0.20 0.67 -10.00
CA ALA A 33 -0.81 0.94 -11.29
C ALA A 33 -0.27 0.00 -12.36
N TYR A 34 -1.14 -0.51 -13.21
CA TYR A 34 -0.76 -1.21 -14.42
C TYR A 34 -0.64 -0.22 -15.58
N VAL A 35 0.44 -0.30 -16.35
CA VAL A 35 0.71 0.53 -17.52
C VAL A 35 0.86 -0.37 -18.74
N ASP A 36 0.14 -0.08 -19.82
CA ASP A 36 0.24 -0.74 -21.13
C ASP A 36 0.62 0.33 -22.17
N ASN A 37 1.86 0.28 -22.65
CA ASN A 37 2.44 1.12 -23.71
C ASN A 37 2.18 2.62 -23.61
N TRP A 38 1.90 3.14 -22.40
CA TRP A 38 1.40 4.51 -22.23
C TRP A 38 0.19 4.85 -23.13
N ASN A 39 -0.59 3.82 -23.50
CA ASN A 39 -1.88 3.95 -24.19
C ASN A 39 -3.05 3.63 -23.25
N ARG A 40 -2.75 3.03 -22.10
CA ARG A 40 -3.69 2.73 -21.04
C ARG A 40 -2.93 2.65 -19.72
N THR A 41 -3.51 3.26 -18.71
CA THR A 41 -3.13 3.04 -17.30
C THR A 41 -4.35 2.54 -16.55
N SER A 42 -4.14 1.69 -15.56
CA SER A 42 -5.19 1.29 -14.65
C SER A 42 -4.70 1.25 -13.22
N VAL A 43 -5.48 1.82 -12.30
CA VAL A 43 -5.21 1.82 -10.87
C VAL A 43 -6.49 1.47 -10.14
N GLU A 44 -6.46 0.45 -9.29
CA GLU A 44 -7.61 0.08 -8.43
C GLU A 44 -8.92 -0.19 -9.20
N GLY A 45 -8.81 -0.59 -10.46
CA GLY A 45 -9.95 -0.86 -11.37
C GLY A 45 -10.40 0.35 -12.19
N GLU A 46 -9.92 1.56 -11.89
CA GLU A 46 -10.12 2.74 -12.72
C GLU A 46 -9.15 2.72 -13.90
N VAL A 47 -9.62 3.13 -15.07
CA VAL A 47 -8.81 3.15 -16.31
C VAL A 47 -8.69 4.58 -16.81
N THR A 48 -7.47 4.97 -17.18
CA THR A 48 -7.21 6.26 -17.83
C THR A 48 -6.46 6.01 -19.14
N ASN A 49 -6.95 6.65 -20.21
CA ASN A 49 -6.38 6.59 -21.55
C ASN A 49 -5.84 7.98 -21.96
N PRO A 50 -4.96 8.05 -22.98
CA PRO A 50 -4.59 9.31 -23.62
C PRO A 50 -5.80 10.05 -24.18
N GLU A 51 -5.70 11.38 -24.21
CA GLU A 51 -6.64 12.24 -24.93
C GLU A 51 -6.43 12.13 -26.45
N GLU A 52 -7.40 12.60 -27.24
CA GLU A 52 -7.30 12.55 -28.70
C GLU A 52 -6.06 13.34 -29.20
N GLY A 53 -5.19 12.65 -29.94
CA GLY A 53 -3.94 13.24 -30.45
C GLY A 53 -2.83 13.43 -29.42
N GLU A 54 -3.04 13.01 -28.17
CA GLU A 54 -2.02 13.09 -27.12
C GLU A 54 -0.86 12.11 -27.42
N ARG A 55 0.38 12.58 -27.29
CA ARG A 55 1.56 11.72 -27.41
C ARG A 55 1.71 10.87 -26.14
N ASP A 56 2.19 9.65 -26.29
CA ASP A 56 2.45 8.71 -25.17
C ASP A 56 3.25 9.34 -24.02
N SER A 57 4.29 10.13 -24.35
CA SER A 57 5.11 10.80 -23.34
C SER A 57 4.39 11.96 -22.64
N ALA A 58 3.48 12.64 -23.34
CA ALA A 58 2.64 13.68 -22.74
C ALA A 58 1.60 13.07 -21.80
N PHE A 59 0.96 11.98 -22.22
CA PHE A 59 0.06 11.20 -21.39
C PHE A 59 0.76 10.68 -20.13
N GLY A 60 1.90 10.01 -20.29
CA GLY A 60 2.68 9.50 -19.16
C GLY A 60 3.06 10.59 -18.17
N ARG A 61 3.50 11.76 -18.67
CA ARG A 61 3.81 12.92 -17.82
C ARG A 61 2.58 13.46 -17.10
N ARG A 62 1.46 13.67 -17.79
CA ARG A 62 0.21 14.19 -17.20
C ARG A 62 -0.28 13.26 -16.10
N TRP A 63 -0.29 11.96 -16.37
CA TRP A 63 -0.73 10.94 -15.43
C TRP A 63 0.19 10.85 -14.19
N LEU A 64 1.52 10.81 -14.38
CA LEU A 64 2.48 10.80 -13.28
C LEU A 64 2.44 12.08 -12.44
N ASN A 65 2.25 13.24 -13.08
CA ASN A 65 2.11 14.50 -12.35
C ASN A 65 0.86 14.52 -11.46
N GLY A 66 -0.26 13.95 -11.92
CA GLY A 66 -1.47 13.81 -11.10
C GLY A 66 -1.19 13.03 -9.82
N LEU A 67 -0.51 11.88 -9.93
CA LEU A 67 -0.08 11.10 -8.77
C LEU A 67 0.87 11.90 -7.85
N GLY A 68 1.81 12.65 -8.43
CA GLY A 68 2.72 13.50 -7.66
C GLY A 68 2.01 14.62 -6.89
N VAL A 69 0.98 15.24 -7.46
CA VAL A 69 0.13 16.24 -6.79
C VAL A 69 -0.61 15.64 -5.59
N ASP A 70 -1.04 14.38 -5.71
CA ASP A 70 -1.70 13.62 -4.65
C ASP A 70 -0.73 13.04 -3.59
N GLY A 71 0.56 13.39 -3.71
CA GLY A 71 1.62 13.01 -2.77
C GLY A 71 2.22 11.63 -3.00
N TRP A 72 1.91 10.96 -4.12
CA TRP A 72 2.45 9.64 -4.44
C TRP A 72 3.85 9.73 -5.03
N GLU A 73 4.78 8.98 -4.44
CA GLU A 73 6.15 8.82 -4.89
C GLU A 73 6.31 7.49 -5.64
N LEU A 74 6.83 7.51 -6.86
CA LEU A 74 7.18 6.29 -7.60
C LEU A 74 8.41 5.63 -6.97
N VAL A 75 8.29 4.37 -6.58
CA VAL A 75 9.36 3.62 -5.88
C VAL A 75 9.76 2.32 -6.55
N GLY A 76 9.02 1.87 -7.55
CA GLY A 76 9.37 0.65 -8.27
C GLY A 76 8.63 0.52 -9.59
N ILE A 77 9.27 -0.18 -10.53
CA ILE A 77 8.69 -0.59 -11.80
C ILE A 77 8.98 -2.08 -11.97
N GLN A 78 7.93 -2.88 -12.15
CA GLN A 78 8.01 -4.30 -12.44
C GLN A 78 7.50 -4.56 -13.85
N HIS A 79 8.41 -4.88 -14.77
CA HIS A 79 8.04 -5.28 -16.13
C HIS A 79 7.40 -6.68 -16.13
N THR A 80 6.34 -6.86 -16.93
CA THR A 80 5.63 -8.13 -17.07
C THR A 80 5.70 -8.68 -18.48
N MET A 81 5.63 -7.81 -19.49
CA MET A 81 5.79 -8.11 -20.91
C MET A 81 6.34 -6.86 -21.63
N PRO A 82 6.77 -6.94 -22.90
CA PRO A 82 7.11 -5.75 -23.68
C PRO A 82 5.98 -4.72 -23.65
N GLY A 83 6.31 -3.49 -23.25
CA GLY A 83 5.35 -2.40 -23.12
C GLY A 83 4.42 -2.47 -21.90
N ARG A 84 4.49 -3.52 -21.08
CA ARG A 84 3.58 -3.73 -19.94
C ARG A 84 4.35 -3.82 -18.63
N SER A 85 3.85 -3.12 -17.62
CA SER A 85 4.53 -3.01 -16.34
C SER A 85 3.60 -2.59 -15.22
N TYR A 86 3.93 -2.99 -14.00
CA TYR A 86 3.36 -2.44 -12.78
C TYR A 86 4.25 -1.34 -12.24
N PHE A 87 3.68 -0.17 -12.00
CA PHE A 87 4.30 0.96 -11.33
C PHE A 87 3.84 0.97 -9.88
N ILE A 88 4.80 1.01 -8.96
CA ILE A 88 4.55 0.93 -7.51
C ILE A 88 4.85 2.29 -6.92
N PHE A 89 3.86 2.84 -6.23
CA PHE A 89 3.94 4.13 -5.56
C PHE A 89 3.77 3.97 -4.05
N LYS A 90 4.33 4.90 -3.28
CA LYS A 90 4.07 5.03 -1.84
C LYS A 90 3.78 6.48 -1.46
N ARG A 91 3.12 6.68 -0.34
CA ARG A 91 3.06 7.99 0.35
C ARG A 91 2.92 7.80 1.86
N PRO A 92 3.34 8.78 2.68
CA PRO A 92 3.23 8.64 4.13
C PRO A 92 1.76 8.67 4.55
N VAL A 93 1.41 7.80 5.50
CA VAL A 93 0.08 7.83 6.13
C VAL A 93 0.07 8.94 7.18
N ALA A 94 -0.99 9.74 7.20
CA ALA A 94 -1.17 10.78 8.20
C ALA A 94 -1.18 10.18 9.63
N ASP A 95 -0.68 10.95 10.60
CA ASP A 95 -0.66 10.53 12.01
C ASP A 95 -2.08 10.19 12.48
N GLY A 96 -2.25 8.99 13.06
CA GLY A 96 -3.55 8.50 13.51
C GLY A 96 -4.50 7.98 12.43
N ALA A 97 -4.15 8.08 11.14
CA ALA A 97 -4.92 7.45 10.05
C ALA A 97 -4.49 5.98 9.84
N GLU A 98 -5.36 5.18 9.23
CA GLU A 98 -5.02 3.83 8.76
C GLU A 98 -4.82 3.82 7.24
N PRO A 99 -3.92 2.98 6.70
CA PRO A 99 -3.81 2.79 5.25
C PRO A 99 -5.15 2.38 4.65
N ASP A 100 -5.47 2.87 3.46
CA ASP A 100 -6.65 2.39 2.74
C ASP A 100 -6.43 0.95 2.27
N LEU A 101 -7.26 0.03 2.77
CA LEU A 101 -7.28 -1.39 2.41
C LEU A 101 -8.56 -1.77 1.66
N SER A 102 -9.33 -0.80 1.16
CA SER A 102 -10.61 -1.03 0.47
C SER A 102 -10.47 -1.92 -0.76
N VAL A 103 -9.33 -1.85 -1.47
CA VAL A 103 -9.00 -2.68 -2.63
C VAL A 103 -9.00 -4.18 -2.27
N VAL A 104 -8.44 -4.55 -1.12
CA VAL A 104 -8.38 -5.94 -0.62
C VAL A 104 -9.79 -6.47 -0.29
N ARG A 105 -10.66 -5.62 0.28
CA ARG A 105 -12.01 -6.01 0.69
C ARG A 105 -12.95 -6.20 -0.49
N ARG A 106 -12.74 -5.47 -1.60
CA ARG A 106 -13.57 -5.58 -2.81
C ARG A 106 -13.39 -6.91 -3.53
N GLU A 107 -12.20 -7.51 -3.47
CA GLU A 107 -11.94 -8.86 -3.98
C GLU A 107 -12.57 -9.95 -3.11
N ALA A 108 -12.47 -9.84 -1.77
CA ALA A 108 -13.07 -10.82 -0.86
C ALA A 108 -14.60 -10.93 -1.01
N ALA A 109 -15.29 -9.83 -1.29
CA ALA A 109 -16.74 -9.82 -1.54
C ALA A 109 -17.13 -10.41 -2.91
N ARG A 110 -16.17 -10.60 -3.83
CA ARG A 110 -16.41 -11.15 -5.19
C ARG A 110 -16.02 -12.61 -5.32
N GLN A 111 -15.45 -13.22 -4.29
CA GLN A 111 -15.14 -14.65 -4.32
C GLN A 111 -16.44 -15.44 -4.05
N PRO A 112 -16.96 -16.21 -5.02
CA PRO A 112 -18.10 -17.08 -4.75
C PRO A 112 -17.70 -18.10 -3.68
N ALA A 113 -18.60 -18.36 -2.73
CA ALA A 113 -18.43 -19.41 -1.73
C ALA A 113 -18.04 -20.73 -2.43
N PRO A 114 -17.18 -21.58 -1.82
CA PRO A 114 -16.90 -22.90 -2.37
C PRO A 114 -18.23 -23.61 -2.61
N THR A 115 -18.49 -24.00 -3.86
CA THR A 115 -19.66 -24.80 -4.20
C THR A 115 -19.58 -26.09 -3.39
N GLU A 116 -20.45 -26.26 -2.40
CA GLU A 116 -20.72 -27.56 -1.82
C GLU A 116 -21.22 -28.45 -2.96
N GLN A 117 -20.31 -29.27 -3.51
CA GLN A 117 -20.66 -30.38 -4.38
C GLN A 117 -21.55 -31.30 -3.56
N THR A 118 -22.86 -31.20 -3.76
CA THR A 118 -23.79 -32.22 -3.31
C THR A 118 -23.47 -33.46 -4.12
N GLU A 119 -22.70 -34.39 -3.54
CA GLU A 119 -22.53 -35.74 -4.04
C GLU A 119 -23.91 -36.37 -4.21
N GLN A 120 -24.44 -36.32 -5.44
CA GLN A 120 -25.54 -37.17 -5.85
C GLN A 120 -25.05 -38.62 -5.78
N THR A 121 -25.37 -39.28 -4.68
CA THR A 121 -25.16 -40.71 -4.50
C THR A 121 -26.10 -41.43 -5.48
N ALA A 122 -25.56 -41.87 -6.61
CA ALA A 122 -26.25 -42.71 -7.57
C ALA A 122 -26.51 -44.09 -6.95
N GLY A 123 -27.70 -44.31 -6.41
CA GLY A 123 -28.18 -45.63 -6.01
C GLY A 123 -28.59 -46.48 -7.23
N PRO A 124 -28.38 -47.80 -7.22
CA PRO A 124 -28.73 -48.66 -8.35
C PRO A 124 -30.25 -48.87 -8.43
N GLN A 125 -30.83 -48.60 -9.60
CA GLN A 125 -32.23 -48.91 -9.91
C GLN A 125 -32.28 -50.36 -10.45
N VAL A 126 -32.89 -51.28 -9.71
CA VAL A 126 -33.22 -52.64 -10.20
C VAL A 126 -34.57 -52.58 -10.90
N VAL A 127 -34.60 -52.95 -12.18
CA VAL A 127 -35.83 -53.11 -12.97
C VAL A 127 -36.29 -54.56 -12.81
N SER A 128 -37.47 -54.76 -12.21
CA SER A 128 -38.15 -56.06 -12.22
C SER A 128 -38.98 -56.20 -13.51
N VAL A 129 -38.85 -57.35 -14.18
CA VAL A 129 -39.67 -57.81 -15.31
C VAL A 129 -40.80 -58.70 -14.79
#